data_AF-A0A501XDA9-F1
#
_entry.id   AF-A0A501XDA9-F1
#
_cell.length_a   1.000
_cell.length_b   1.000
_cell.length_c   1.000
_cell.angle_alpha   90.00
_cell.angle_beta   90.00
_cell.angle_gamma   90.00
#
_symmetry.space_group_name_H-M   'P 1'
#
loop_
_entity.id
_entity.type
_entity.pdbx_description
1 polymer ?
#
loop_
_entity_poly.entity_id
_entity_poly.type
_entity_poly.pdbx_seq_one_letter_code
_entity_poly.pdbx_strand_id
1 'polypeptide(L)'
;MTIHLVGETIDAKRAHQRAQAGELVQLVRGIYVDRQADADAAILGHAVRIAHYLYPNAYLSSASAVLLAPTPDGRLFISGRRNQRTRLRSLEIVQNEAPPHPSTATAAVGDELGELRINVSSPRQRFLEAFRLRSEHASAITAQMRVQMAARLVEEHGTPKQAADAVWALARENGWYREGEGAERFLLVQPGAAKVPANKAALDLLIAWHGEPLGRLMHDGFEWRWKPARRSGPALVRETTPGKLPAFIESLLPEGWLAQVLHERDDREALKRGRRYMSNVTVVEARDELAGLPADILTTRLAGFVEGGRFTGRYEGPTRGVIEESFEQNLARIFARAETPRLSGVQIKGPMHLAADGALLPAIDLPFTHILKPAGAAGFEMLPIVEWLCLELGRAADFAVPEVALTPMPDGMSPALVVERFDIRHGPDDQRRLALEDFCSVLDLPASAKYDGTIERMARGLRPLSTDPAADLEILFRRAVFAWLIADGDMHLKNLALLKIAEPGGRAFTSVRFAPLYDAVTTRVFPGLGGDRMALKLNGKDDRLTRGDFLAAARTIGLAEGKADVAMTELVELVAAAAPALRLPAFAAELESVRTVRDKMTTLIADRCAGLEIKP
;
A
#
# COMPACT_ATOMS: atom_id res chain seq x y z
N MET A 1 -1.08 -17.91 -25.97
CA MET A 1 -1.60 -18.90 -25.00
C MET A 1 -1.22 -20.26 -25.52
N THR A 2 -0.28 -20.94 -24.86
CA THR A 2 0.30 -22.20 -25.35
C THR A 2 -0.62 -23.41 -25.12
N ILE A 3 -1.47 -23.37 -24.08
CA ILE A 3 -2.48 -24.40 -23.76
C ILE A 3 -3.90 -23.84 -23.82
N HIS A 4 -4.83 -24.68 -24.30
CA HIS A 4 -6.25 -24.38 -24.42
C HIS A 4 -7.12 -25.40 -23.68
N LEU A 5 -7.99 -24.92 -22.80
CA LEU A 5 -8.92 -25.72 -22.00
C LEU A 5 -10.36 -25.42 -22.44
N VAL A 6 -11.08 -26.46 -22.87
CA VAL A 6 -12.44 -26.30 -23.37
C VAL A 6 -13.36 -25.87 -22.24
N GLY A 7 -14.03 -24.73 -22.42
CA GLY A 7 -14.91 -24.12 -21.43
C GLY A 7 -14.23 -23.09 -20.53
N GLU A 8 -12.90 -23.00 -20.54
CA GLU A 8 -12.15 -21.94 -19.83
C GLU A 8 -11.51 -20.94 -20.80
N THR A 9 -10.69 -21.41 -21.75
CA THR A 9 -9.95 -20.54 -22.68
C THR A 9 -10.39 -20.67 -24.14
N ILE A 10 -11.13 -21.72 -24.48
CA ILE A 10 -11.66 -21.94 -25.82
C ILE A 10 -13.03 -22.66 -25.75
N ASP A 11 -13.94 -22.36 -26.68
CA ASP A 11 -15.20 -23.12 -26.79
C ASP A 11 -15.00 -24.43 -27.55
N ALA A 12 -15.87 -25.42 -27.31
CA ALA A 12 -15.73 -26.76 -27.87
C ALA A 12 -15.77 -26.80 -29.41
N LYS A 13 -16.58 -25.93 -30.04
CA LYS A 13 -16.75 -25.88 -31.49
C LYS A 13 -15.48 -25.32 -32.14
N ARG A 14 -14.94 -24.23 -31.61
CA ARG A 14 -13.70 -23.60 -32.07
C ARG A 14 -12.48 -24.48 -31.82
N ALA A 15 -12.42 -25.18 -30.69
CA ALA A 15 -11.35 -26.15 -30.42
C ALA A 15 -11.34 -27.27 -31.47
N HIS A 16 -12.51 -27.83 -31.81
CA HIS A 16 -12.63 -28.87 -32.83
C HIS A 16 -12.23 -28.37 -34.23
N GLN A 17 -12.69 -27.18 -34.61
CA GLN A 17 -12.35 -26.56 -35.90
C GLN A 17 -10.84 -26.31 -36.04
N ARG A 18 -10.20 -25.72 -35.02
CA ARG A 18 -8.76 -25.44 -35.03
C ARG A 18 -7.91 -26.71 -34.97
N ALA A 19 -8.39 -27.76 -34.29
CA ALA A 19 -7.75 -29.07 -34.32
C ALA A 19 -7.84 -29.73 -35.71
N GLN A 20 -9.00 -29.65 -36.38
CA GLN A 20 -9.15 -30.13 -37.77
C GLN A 20 -8.29 -29.36 -38.77
N ALA A 21 -8.09 -28.06 -38.55
CA ALA A 21 -7.19 -27.23 -39.34
C ALA A 21 -5.69 -27.50 -39.06
N GLY A 22 -5.37 -28.37 -38.10
CA GLY A 22 -3.99 -28.71 -37.72
C GLY A 22 -3.27 -27.66 -36.86
N GLU A 23 -3.98 -26.62 -36.40
CA GLU A 23 -3.42 -25.56 -35.55
C GLU A 23 -3.24 -25.99 -34.10
N LEU A 24 -4.12 -26.89 -33.63
CA LEU A 24 -4.11 -27.42 -32.26
C LEU A 24 -3.88 -28.93 -32.27
N VAL A 25 -3.11 -29.41 -31.31
CA VAL A 25 -2.94 -30.84 -31.01
C VAL A 25 -3.74 -31.18 -29.77
N GLN A 26 -4.65 -32.15 -29.88
CA GLN A 26 -5.40 -32.63 -28.73
C GLN A 26 -4.49 -33.48 -27.82
N LEU A 27 -4.40 -33.09 -26.54
CA LEU A 27 -3.66 -33.86 -25.54
C LEU A 27 -4.56 -34.93 -24.90
N VAL A 28 -5.72 -34.50 -24.40
CA VAL A 28 -6.81 -35.34 -23.90
C VAL A 28 -8.14 -34.66 -24.20
N ARG A 29 -9.27 -35.34 -23.91
CA ARG A 29 -10.59 -34.74 -24.08
C ARG A 29 -10.67 -33.42 -23.29
N GLY A 30 -10.88 -32.32 -24.01
CA GLY A 30 -11.02 -30.98 -23.44
C GLY A 30 -9.73 -30.18 -23.30
N ILE A 31 -8.55 -30.75 -23.59
CA ILE A 31 -7.25 -30.07 -23.45
C ILE A 31 -6.48 -30.14 -24.76
N TYR A 32 -6.05 -28.98 -25.24
CA TYR A 32 -5.31 -28.81 -26.49
C TYR A 32 -4.05 -27.97 -26.27
N VAL A 33 -3.05 -28.15 -27.13
CA VAL A 33 -1.82 -27.35 -27.16
C VAL A 33 -1.63 -26.80 -28.58
N ASP A 34 -1.08 -25.59 -28.71
CA ASP A 34 -0.74 -25.03 -30.02
C ASP A 34 0.30 -25.93 -30.73
N ARG A 35 0.08 -26.20 -32.02
CA ARG A 35 0.92 -27.12 -32.81
C ARG A 35 2.39 -26.71 -32.90
N GLN A 36 2.65 -25.40 -32.82
CA GLN A 36 3.98 -24.79 -32.89
C GLN A 36 4.64 -24.61 -31.51
N ALA A 37 3.92 -24.83 -30.41
CA ALA A 37 4.48 -24.72 -29.07
C ALA A 37 5.26 -25.98 -28.68
N ASP A 38 6.24 -25.83 -27.79
CA ASP A 38 6.85 -26.97 -27.11
C ASP A 38 5.80 -27.57 -26.15
N ALA A 39 5.26 -28.73 -26.55
CA ALA A 39 4.17 -29.36 -25.83
C ALA A 39 4.58 -29.80 -24.41
N ASP A 40 5.82 -30.25 -24.21
CA ASP A 40 6.25 -30.77 -22.90
C ASP A 40 6.49 -29.61 -21.92
N ALA A 41 7.08 -28.51 -22.40
CA ALA A 41 7.24 -27.28 -21.61
C ALA A 41 5.88 -26.65 -21.29
N ALA A 42 4.96 -26.58 -22.26
CA ALA A 42 3.62 -26.04 -22.08
C ALA A 42 2.81 -26.85 -21.06
N ILE A 43 2.88 -28.19 -21.13
CA ILE A 43 2.18 -29.07 -20.18
C ILE A 43 2.72 -28.90 -18.76
N LEU A 44 4.04 -28.87 -18.56
CA LEU A 44 4.62 -28.71 -17.23
C LEU A 44 4.35 -27.31 -16.66
N GLY A 45 4.40 -26.27 -17.49
CA GLY A 45 4.09 -24.89 -17.09
C GLY A 45 2.65 -24.67 -16.64
N HIS A 46 1.71 -25.51 -17.12
CA HIS A 46 0.28 -25.43 -16.76
C HIS A 46 -0.20 -26.65 -15.98
N ALA A 47 0.70 -27.46 -15.40
CA ALA A 47 0.39 -28.76 -14.82
C ALA A 47 -0.68 -28.70 -13.73
N VAL A 48 -0.61 -27.71 -12.83
CA VAL A 48 -1.60 -27.53 -11.76
C VAL A 48 -2.97 -27.18 -12.32
N ARG A 49 -3.03 -26.27 -13.32
CA ARG A 49 -4.28 -25.90 -13.98
C ARG A 49 -4.90 -27.07 -14.73
N ILE A 50 -4.09 -27.84 -15.46
CA ILE A 50 -4.52 -29.08 -16.13
C ILE A 50 -5.11 -30.05 -15.10
N ALA A 51 -4.44 -30.26 -13.97
CA ALA A 51 -4.94 -31.15 -12.94
C ALA A 51 -6.22 -30.65 -12.28
N HIS A 52 -6.35 -29.34 -12.05
CA HIS A 52 -7.57 -28.73 -11.54
C HIS A 52 -8.75 -28.92 -12.49
N TYR A 53 -8.52 -28.71 -13.79
CA TYR A 53 -9.51 -28.91 -14.84
C TYR A 53 -9.99 -30.37 -14.91
N LEU A 54 -9.06 -31.34 -14.85
CA LEU A 54 -9.38 -32.77 -14.89
C LEU A 54 -9.99 -33.29 -13.59
N TYR A 55 -9.63 -32.69 -12.45
CA TYR A 55 -9.99 -33.15 -11.11
C TYR A 55 -10.48 -31.99 -10.22
N PRO A 56 -11.64 -31.37 -10.54
CA PRO A 56 -12.09 -30.14 -9.87
C PRO A 56 -12.37 -30.32 -8.36
N ASN A 57 -12.59 -31.56 -7.92
CA ASN A 57 -12.83 -31.90 -6.51
C ASN A 57 -11.59 -32.44 -5.78
N ALA A 58 -10.43 -32.45 -6.42
CA ALA A 58 -9.17 -32.85 -5.80
C ALA A 58 -8.39 -31.63 -5.29
N TYR A 59 -7.48 -31.87 -4.37
CA TYR A 59 -6.55 -30.86 -3.84
C TYR A 59 -5.10 -31.29 -4.09
N LEU A 60 -4.19 -30.32 -4.22
CA LEU A 60 -2.76 -30.65 -4.29
C LEU A 60 -2.32 -31.26 -2.96
N SER A 61 -1.60 -32.37 -3.01
CA SER A 61 -1.08 -33.05 -1.83
C SER A 61 0.41 -33.35 -1.98
N SER A 62 1.03 -33.90 -0.93
CA SER A 62 2.42 -34.35 -0.97
C SER A 62 3.40 -33.23 -1.36
N ALA A 63 4.50 -33.58 -2.05
CA ALA A 63 5.51 -32.67 -2.57
C ALA A 63 4.89 -31.55 -3.43
N SER A 64 3.86 -31.83 -4.24
CA SER A 64 3.20 -30.82 -5.07
C SER A 64 2.45 -29.77 -4.27
N ALA A 65 1.98 -30.09 -3.07
CA ALA A 65 1.39 -29.10 -2.17
C ALA A 65 2.43 -28.19 -1.51
N VAL A 66 3.72 -28.56 -1.55
CA VAL A 66 4.83 -27.71 -1.09
C VAL A 66 5.36 -26.86 -2.23
N LEU A 67 5.56 -27.49 -3.39
CA LEU A 67 6.11 -26.86 -4.58
C LEU A 67 5.10 -25.97 -5.32
N LEU A 68 3.80 -26.22 -5.12
CA LEU A 68 2.71 -25.69 -5.93
C LEU A 68 2.93 -25.92 -7.43
N ALA A 69 3.58 -27.04 -7.74
CA ALA A 69 4.08 -27.42 -9.05
C ALA A 69 4.32 -28.94 -9.09
N PRO A 70 4.51 -29.54 -10.27
CA PRO A 70 5.02 -30.91 -10.38
C PRO A 70 6.43 -31.00 -9.79
N THR A 71 6.84 -32.19 -9.37
CA THR A 71 8.21 -32.50 -8.98
C THR A 71 9.15 -32.42 -10.20
N PRO A 72 10.47 -32.28 -10.01
CA PRO A 72 11.43 -32.13 -11.11
C PRO A 72 11.40 -33.27 -12.15
N ASP A 73 10.95 -34.46 -11.77
CA ASP A 73 10.75 -35.62 -12.64
C ASP A 73 9.36 -35.66 -13.30
N GLY A 74 8.57 -34.60 -13.20
CA GLY A 74 7.30 -34.42 -13.91
C GLY A 74 6.07 -35.03 -13.21
N ARG A 75 6.16 -35.42 -11.93
CA ARG A 75 5.00 -35.97 -11.20
C ARG A 75 4.25 -34.88 -10.45
N LEU A 76 2.92 -34.86 -10.59
CA LEU A 76 2.04 -33.96 -9.84
C LEU A 76 1.14 -34.78 -8.91
N PHE A 77 1.21 -34.50 -7.62
CA PHE A 77 0.49 -35.24 -6.60
C PHE A 77 -0.78 -34.50 -6.17
N ILE A 78 -1.91 -35.20 -6.25
CA ILE A 78 -3.21 -34.72 -5.81
C ILE A 78 -3.91 -35.77 -4.95
N SER A 79 -4.86 -35.34 -4.13
CA SER A 79 -5.71 -36.22 -3.34
C SER A 79 -7.19 -35.95 -3.63
N GLY A 80 -7.98 -37.00 -3.78
CA GLY A 80 -9.43 -36.90 -4.05
C GLY A 80 -10.17 -38.21 -3.74
N ARG A 81 -11.27 -38.48 -4.44
CA ARG A 81 -12.15 -39.63 -4.11
C ARG A 81 -11.65 -41.00 -4.61
N ARG A 82 -10.59 -41.05 -5.43
CA ARG A 82 -10.16 -42.26 -6.13
C ARG A 82 -8.64 -42.36 -6.12
N ASN A 83 -8.13 -43.58 -6.18
CA ASN A 83 -6.75 -43.85 -6.53
C ASN A 83 -6.64 -44.03 -8.04
N GLN A 84 -5.93 -43.15 -8.73
CA GLN A 84 -5.76 -43.23 -10.18
C GLN A 84 -4.53 -42.46 -10.66
N ARG A 85 -4.06 -42.78 -11.87
CA ARG A 85 -2.95 -42.08 -12.53
C ARG A 85 -3.37 -41.61 -13.90
N THR A 86 -2.85 -40.48 -14.32
CA THR A 86 -3.06 -39.97 -15.68
C THR A 86 -1.76 -39.38 -16.18
N ARG A 87 -1.25 -39.97 -17.27
CA ARG A 87 -0.02 -39.53 -17.91
C ARG A 87 -0.36 -38.68 -19.13
N LEU A 88 0.22 -37.49 -19.17
CA LEU A 88 0.10 -36.51 -20.24
C LEU A 88 1.52 -36.14 -20.68
N ARG A 89 2.10 -36.95 -21.57
CA ARG A 89 3.49 -36.79 -22.03
C ARG A 89 4.49 -36.73 -20.86
N SER A 90 5.12 -35.57 -20.65
CA SER A 90 6.09 -35.28 -19.59
C SER A 90 5.48 -35.15 -18.19
N LEU A 91 4.16 -34.98 -18.08
CA LEU A 91 3.44 -34.86 -16.81
C LEU A 91 2.78 -36.18 -16.42
N GLU A 92 2.96 -36.62 -15.19
CA GLU A 92 2.21 -37.73 -14.59
C GLU A 92 1.44 -37.22 -13.36
N ILE A 93 0.12 -37.17 -13.47
CA ILE A 93 -0.76 -36.82 -12.35
C ILE A 93 -1.06 -38.09 -11.55
N VAL A 94 -0.63 -38.11 -10.30
CA VAL A 94 -0.83 -39.19 -9.34
C VAL A 94 -1.88 -38.75 -8.35
N GLN A 95 -3.07 -39.36 -8.42
CA GLN A 95 -4.15 -39.12 -7.49
C GLN A 95 -4.23 -40.25 -6.47
N ASN A 96 -4.13 -39.90 -5.20
CA ASN A 96 -4.46 -40.78 -4.09
C ASN A 96 -5.86 -40.49 -3.54
N GLU A 97 -6.41 -41.48 -2.85
CA GLU A 97 -7.60 -41.33 -2.04
C GLU A 97 -7.30 -40.45 -0.84
N ALA A 98 -8.08 -39.38 -0.71
CA ALA A 98 -8.03 -38.47 0.42
C ALA A 98 -8.44 -39.19 1.71
N PRO A 99 -7.87 -38.84 2.87
CA PRO A 99 -8.36 -39.38 4.13
C PRO A 99 -9.79 -38.91 4.44
N PRO A 100 -10.45 -39.51 5.45
CA PRO A 100 -11.83 -39.18 5.79
C PRO A 100 -12.06 -37.71 6.17
N HIS A 101 -11.08 -37.07 6.83
CA HIS A 101 -11.16 -35.70 7.34
C HIS A 101 -9.92 -34.88 6.92
N PRO A 102 -9.74 -34.62 5.61
CA PRO A 102 -8.54 -33.97 5.11
C PRO A 102 -8.51 -32.50 5.56
N SER A 103 -7.39 -32.07 6.14
CA SER A 103 -7.18 -30.65 6.43
C SER A 103 -6.56 -29.96 5.21
N THR A 104 -7.29 -29.01 4.63
CA THR A 104 -6.86 -28.26 3.43
C THR A 104 -6.79 -26.76 3.68
N ALA A 105 -6.05 -26.06 2.83
CA ALA A 105 -5.95 -24.61 2.76
C ALA A 105 -6.07 -24.17 1.29
N THR A 106 -6.42 -22.91 1.03
CA THR A 106 -6.44 -22.37 -0.33
C THR A 106 -5.07 -21.77 -0.68
N ALA A 107 -4.54 -22.11 -1.86
CA ALA A 107 -3.32 -21.51 -2.41
C ALA A 107 -3.61 -20.86 -3.77
N ALA A 108 -2.89 -19.78 -4.09
CA ALA A 108 -2.87 -19.19 -5.42
C ALA A 108 -1.67 -19.75 -6.20
N VAL A 109 -1.92 -20.18 -7.44
CA VAL A 109 -0.90 -20.68 -8.37
C VAL A 109 -1.00 -19.89 -9.67
N GLY A 110 0.10 -19.30 -10.12
CA GLY A 110 0.17 -18.51 -11.34
C GLY A 110 0.78 -19.27 -12.51
N ASP A 111 0.23 -19.08 -13.70
CA ASP A 111 0.80 -19.51 -14.98
C ASP A 111 0.56 -18.45 -16.08
N GLU A 112 0.88 -18.75 -17.34
CA GLU A 112 0.73 -17.80 -18.46
C GLU A 112 -0.75 -17.42 -18.74
N LEU A 113 -1.72 -18.14 -18.16
CA LEU A 113 -3.15 -17.88 -18.28
C LEU A 113 -3.71 -17.10 -17.09
N GLY A 114 -2.86 -16.68 -16.14
CA GLY A 114 -3.21 -15.90 -14.96
C GLY A 114 -3.18 -16.73 -13.68
N GLU A 115 -3.80 -16.23 -12.62
CA GLU A 115 -3.83 -16.90 -11.31
C GLU A 115 -5.01 -17.88 -11.19
N LEU A 116 -4.77 -19.00 -10.51
CA LEU A 116 -5.75 -20.01 -10.14
C LEU A 116 -5.74 -20.18 -8.61
N ARG A 117 -6.92 -20.16 -7.98
CA ARG A 117 -7.06 -20.57 -6.57
C ARG A 117 -7.43 -22.04 -6.49
N ILE A 118 -6.63 -22.82 -5.77
CA ILE A 118 -6.82 -24.26 -5.60
C ILE A 118 -6.68 -24.67 -4.14
N ASN A 119 -7.40 -25.72 -3.74
CA ASN A 119 -7.21 -26.34 -2.43
C ASN A 119 -5.91 -27.15 -2.43
N VAL A 120 -5.18 -27.06 -1.33
CA VAL A 120 -3.94 -27.81 -1.08
C VAL A 120 -3.96 -28.39 0.33
N SER A 121 -3.20 -29.45 0.59
CA SER A 121 -3.03 -29.96 1.95
C SER A 121 -2.52 -28.84 2.88
N SER A 122 -3.11 -28.68 4.06
CA SER A 122 -2.67 -27.71 5.07
C SER A 122 -1.24 -28.01 5.57
N PRO A 123 -0.54 -27.10 6.27
CA PRO A 123 0.78 -27.39 6.83
C PRO A 123 0.83 -28.70 7.65
N ARG A 124 -0.16 -28.91 8.52
CA ARG A 124 -0.28 -30.12 9.34
C ARG A 124 -0.57 -31.37 8.51
N GLN A 125 -1.47 -31.27 7.53
CA GLN A 125 -1.81 -32.38 6.63
C GLN A 125 -0.62 -32.80 5.78
N ARG A 126 0.10 -31.84 5.17
CA ARG A 126 1.30 -32.10 4.34
C ARG A 126 2.41 -32.78 5.14
N PHE A 127 2.62 -32.32 6.37
CA PHE A 127 3.64 -32.93 7.22
C PHE A 127 3.27 -34.37 7.58
N LEU A 128 2.01 -34.62 7.91
CA LEU A 128 1.52 -35.97 8.21
C LEU A 128 1.60 -36.89 6.98
N GLU A 129 1.30 -36.37 5.79
CA GLU A 129 1.47 -37.10 4.52
C GLU A 129 2.91 -37.56 4.27
N ALA A 130 3.91 -36.86 4.81
CA ALA A 130 5.32 -37.23 4.69
C ALA A 130 5.70 -38.53 5.41
N PHE A 131 4.84 -39.03 6.30
CA PHE A 131 5.06 -40.26 7.07
C PHE A 131 4.18 -41.42 6.61
N ARG A 132 3.36 -41.22 5.56
CA ARG A 132 2.51 -42.26 4.98
C ARG A 132 3.32 -43.51 4.61
N LEU A 133 2.98 -44.63 5.22
CA LEU A 133 3.66 -45.89 4.96
C LEU A 133 3.40 -46.38 3.52
N ARG A 134 4.47 -46.83 2.85
CA ARG A 134 4.43 -47.42 1.49
C ARG A 134 3.69 -46.54 0.46
N SER A 135 3.85 -45.23 0.57
CA SER A 135 3.22 -44.27 -0.32
C SER A 135 4.25 -43.58 -1.21
N GLU A 136 3.95 -43.51 -2.52
CA GLU A 136 4.71 -42.68 -3.45
C GLU A 136 4.62 -41.19 -3.08
N HIS A 137 3.54 -40.76 -2.42
CA HIS A 137 3.42 -39.39 -1.91
C HIS A 137 4.50 -39.13 -0.85
N ALA A 138 4.59 -39.98 0.18
CA ALA A 138 5.64 -39.84 1.20
C ALA A 138 7.06 -39.91 0.61
N SER A 139 7.25 -40.76 -0.41
CA SER A 139 8.56 -40.94 -1.06
C SER A 139 8.97 -39.71 -1.90
N ALA A 140 8.02 -38.95 -2.41
CA ALA A 140 8.28 -37.70 -3.13
C ALA A 140 8.72 -36.55 -2.19
N ILE A 141 8.45 -36.67 -0.89
CA ILE A 141 8.85 -35.68 0.10
C ILE A 141 10.28 -36.01 0.57
N THR A 142 11.23 -35.15 0.22
CA THR A 142 12.64 -35.32 0.57
C THR A 142 12.88 -35.11 2.08
N ALA A 143 14.01 -35.58 2.58
CA ALA A 143 14.40 -35.33 3.98
C ALA A 143 14.49 -33.82 4.28
N GLN A 144 14.99 -33.02 3.34
CA GLN A 144 15.05 -31.57 3.45
C GLN A 144 13.66 -30.94 3.53
N MET A 145 12.71 -31.38 2.68
CA MET A 145 11.33 -30.90 2.73
C MET A 145 10.67 -31.24 4.07
N ARG A 146 10.92 -32.43 4.63
CA ARG A 146 10.43 -32.79 5.98
C ARG A 146 10.97 -31.86 7.06
N VAL A 147 12.26 -31.52 7.03
CA VAL A 147 12.85 -30.56 7.97
C VAL A 147 12.21 -29.17 7.83
N GLN A 148 11.98 -28.70 6.60
CA GLN A 148 11.32 -27.41 6.35
C GLN A 148 9.88 -27.38 6.86
N MET A 149 9.10 -28.44 6.59
CA MET A 149 7.74 -28.57 7.11
C MET A 149 7.71 -28.60 8.64
N ALA A 150 8.63 -29.33 9.27
CA ALA A 150 8.75 -29.38 10.73
C ALA A 150 9.05 -28.00 11.30
N ALA A 151 10.04 -27.27 10.76
CA ALA A 151 10.38 -25.92 11.20
C ALA A 151 9.18 -24.97 11.09
N ARG A 152 8.42 -25.04 9.98
CA ARG A 152 7.19 -24.26 9.77
C ARG A 152 6.11 -24.56 10.81
N LEU A 153 5.92 -25.83 11.16
CA LEU A 153 4.94 -26.23 12.18
C LEU A 153 5.33 -25.77 13.58
N VAL A 154 6.62 -25.85 13.93
CA VAL A 154 7.13 -25.34 15.20
C VAL A 154 6.95 -23.83 15.30
N GLU A 155 7.16 -23.12 14.18
CA GLU A 155 6.93 -21.69 14.10
C GLU A 155 5.43 -21.34 14.25
N GLU A 156 4.54 -22.09 13.60
CA GLU A 156 3.07 -21.89 13.68
C GLU A 156 2.53 -22.15 15.10
N HIS A 157 3.03 -23.18 15.79
CA HIS A 157 2.50 -23.62 17.07
C HIS A 157 3.35 -23.20 18.28
N GLY A 158 4.46 -22.50 18.06
CA GLY A 158 5.35 -21.94 19.08
C GLY A 158 6.40 -22.90 19.64
N THR A 159 6.06 -24.18 19.85
CA THR A 159 7.02 -25.20 20.34
C THR A 159 6.91 -26.50 19.57
N PRO A 160 7.98 -27.33 19.51
CA PRO A 160 7.93 -28.65 18.91
C PRO A 160 6.84 -29.54 19.49
N LYS A 161 6.56 -29.42 20.79
CA LYS A 161 5.52 -30.20 21.44
C LYS A 161 4.11 -29.75 21.01
N GLN A 162 3.85 -28.45 20.99
CA GLN A 162 2.56 -27.93 20.52
C GLN A 162 2.31 -28.24 19.03
N ALA A 163 3.37 -28.17 18.21
CA ALA A 163 3.31 -28.60 16.81
C ALA A 163 2.97 -30.10 16.69
N ALA A 164 3.63 -30.94 17.49
CA ALA A 164 3.35 -32.37 17.52
C ALA A 164 1.91 -32.65 17.96
N ASP A 165 1.42 -31.99 19.01
CA ASP A 165 0.05 -32.17 19.50
C ASP A 165 -1.00 -31.77 18.45
N ALA A 166 -0.74 -30.69 17.69
CA ALA A 166 -1.63 -30.22 16.63
C ALA A 166 -1.65 -31.15 15.41
N VAL A 167 -0.51 -31.74 15.04
CA VAL A 167 -0.42 -32.80 14.02
C VAL A 167 -1.08 -34.08 14.51
N TRP A 168 -0.91 -34.40 15.80
CA TRP A 168 -1.49 -35.59 16.43
C TRP A 168 -3.02 -35.55 16.50
N ALA A 169 -3.59 -34.37 16.74
CA ALA A 169 -5.04 -34.17 16.67
C ALA A 169 -5.58 -34.54 15.28
N LEU A 170 -4.94 -34.03 14.22
CA LEU A 170 -5.32 -34.34 12.84
C LEU A 170 -5.09 -35.82 12.47
N ALA A 171 -4.03 -36.43 13.00
CA ALA A 171 -3.75 -37.86 12.81
C ALA A 171 -4.85 -38.73 13.41
N ARG A 172 -5.36 -38.40 14.61
CA ARG A 172 -6.47 -39.11 15.25
C ARG A 172 -7.76 -38.98 14.46
N GLU A 173 -8.09 -37.78 14.01
CA GLU A 173 -9.27 -37.53 13.17
C GLU A 173 -9.26 -38.39 11.91
N ASN A 174 -8.08 -38.55 11.29
CA ASN A 174 -7.93 -39.33 10.06
C ASN A 174 -7.64 -40.83 10.28
N GLY A 175 -7.52 -41.30 11.52
CA GLY A 175 -7.14 -42.68 11.83
C GLY A 175 -5.69 -43.05 11.45
N TRP A 176 -4.82 -42.04 11.27
CA TRP A 176 -3.43 -42.18 10.81
C TRP A 176 -2.44 -42.24 12.00
N TYR A 177 -2.66 -43.19 12.92
CA TYR A 177 -1.93 -43.27 14.18
C TYR A 177 -0.42 -43.49 14.00
N ARG A 178 -0.01 -44.35 13.06
CA ARG A 178 1.41 -44.68 12.82
C ARG A 178 2.16 -43.50 12.18
N GLU A 179 1.50 -42.80 11.27
CA GLU A 179 2.00 -41.56 10.68
C GLU A 179 2.15 -40.47 11.75
N GLY A 180 1.18 -40.38 12.67
CA GLY A 180 1.25 -39.53 13.84
C GLY A 180 2.50 -39.81 14.68
N GLU A 181 2.77 -41.08 15.02
CA GLU A 181 3.95 -41.51 15.79
C GLU A 181 5.26 -41.09 15.11
N GLY A 182 5.33 -41.29 13.79
CA GLY A 182 6.47 -40.86 12.98
C GLY A 182 6.69 -39.34 13.01
N ALA A 183 5.60 -38.60 12.83
CA ALA A 183 5.60 -37.14 12.81
C ALA A 183 5.96 -36.53 14.18
N GLU A 184 5.39 -37.04 15.27
CA GLU A 184 5.71 -36.62 16.64
C GLU A 184 7.18 -36.90 16.96
N ARG A 185 7.67 -38.12 16.68
CA ARG A 185 9.09 -38.45 16.91
C ARG A 185 10.01 -37.52 16.13
N PHE A 186 9.67 -37.20 14.89
CA PHE A 186 10.47 -36.28 14.06
C PHE A 186 10.47 -34.85 14.60
N LEU A 187 9.34 -34.35 15.11
CA LEU A 187 9.26 -33.01 15.69
C LEU A 187 10.00 -32.91 17.02
N LEU A 188 9.95 -33.95 17.85
CA LEU A 188 10.55 -33.96 19.20
C LEU A 188 12.05 -34.26 19.20
N VAL A 189 12.57 -35.00 18.21
CA VAL A 189 14.01 -35.22 18.04
C VAL A 189 14.57 -34.06 17.23
N GLN A 190 15.10 -33.04 17.91
CA GLN A 190 15.64 -31.82 17.31
C GLN A 190 16.44 -32.10 16.02
N PRO A 191 15.96 -31.69 14.83
CA PRO A 191 16.83 -31.56 13.68
C PRO A 191 17.79 -30.42 14.02
N GLY A 192 19.08 -30.73 14.16
CA GLY A 192 20.11 -29.71 14.32
C GLY A 192 19.88 -28.59 13.30
N ALA A 193 19.90 -27.35 13.77
CA ALA A 193 19.72 -26.16 12.96
C ALA A 193 20.88 -26.01 11.94
N ALA A 194 20.89 -26.88 10.92
CA ALA A 194 21.63 -26.64 9.71
C ALA A 194 21.03 -25.38 9.10
N LYS A 195 21.88 -24.38 8.80
CA LYS A 195 21.48 -23.16 8.08
C LYS A 195 20.70 -23.59 6.84
N VAL A 196 19.39 -23.37 6.92
CA VAL A 196 18.44 -23.55 5.83
C VAL A 196 18.98 -22.74 4.64
N PRO A 197 19.01 -23.28 3.42
CA PRO A 197 19.12 -22.45 2.24
C PRO A 197 17.91 -21.52 2.27
N ALA A 198 18.13 -20.28 2.70
CA ALA A 198 17.07 -19.28 2.76
C ALA A 198 16.47 -19.19 1.35
N ASN A 199 15.14 -19.17 1.28
CA ASN A 199 14.48 -18.73 0.05
C ASN A 199 15.14 -17.40 -0.32
N LYS A 200 15.80 -17.30 -1.48
CA LYS A 200 16.48 -16.07 -1.88
C LYS A 200 15.50 -14.90 -2.05
N ALA A 201 14.20 -15.20 -2.15
CA ALA A 201 13.12 -14.21 -2.14
C ALA A 201 12.60 -13.86 -0.73
N ALA A 202 13.09 -14.51 0.33
CA ALA A 202 12.77 -14.13 1.69
C ALA A 202 13.40 -12.78 2.02
N LEU A 203 12.70 -12.02 2.84
CA LEU A 203 13.03 -10.67 3.26
C LEU A 203 12.97 -10.61 4.77
N ASP A 204 13.95 -9.99 5.39
CA ASP A 204 13.96 -9.71 6.83
C ASP A 204 14.53 -8.31 7.01
N LEU A 205 13.64 -7.35 7.26
CA LEU A 205 13.95 -5.94 7.33
C LEU A 205 13.73 -5.44 8.76
N LEU A 206 14.74 -4.75 9.28
CA LEU A 206 14.61 -3.94 10.47
C LEU A 206 13.88 -2.64 10.13
N ILE A 207 12.75 -2.42 10.81
CA ILE A 207 12.03 -1.16 10.76
C ILE A 207 12.42 -0.33 11.99
N ALA A 208 12.82 0.90 11.78
CA ALA A 208 13.12 1.85 12.84
C ALA A 208 12.33 3.16 12.65
N TRP A 209 12.11 3.87 13.75
CA TRP A 209 11.35 5.12 13.79
C TRP A 209 12.13 6.15 14.61
N HIS A 210 12.50 7.27 13.98
CA HIS A 210 13.45 8.25 14.52
C HIS A 210 14.78 7.59 14.98
N GLY A 211 15.28 6.63 14.19
CA GLY A 211 16.53 5.91 14.47
C GLY A 211 16.43 4.78 15.50
N GLU A 212 15.30 4.65 16.19
CA GLU A 212 15.08 3.59 17.19
C GLU A 212 14.39 2.36 16.57
N PRO A 213 14.96 1.14 16.71
CA PRO A 213 14.35 -0.09 16.24
C PRO A 213 12.92 -0.32 16.77
N LEU A 214 11.93 -0.40 15.86
CA LEU A 214 10.55 -0.76 16.19
C LEU A 214 10.32 -2.26 16.18
N GLY A 215 10.96 -2.98 15.25
CA GLY A 215 10.74 -4.40 15.05
C GLY A 215 11.31 -4.90 13.73
N ARG A 216 11.01 -6.16 13.42
CA ARG A 216 11.39 -6.80 12.16
C ARG A 216 10.15 -7.10 11.33
N LEU A 217 10.19 -6.68 10.08
CA LEU A 217 9.22 -7.02 9.05
C LEU A 217 9.82 -8.13 8.18
N MET A 218 9.18 -9.29 8.19
CA MET A 218 9.66 -10.47 7.48
C MET A 218 8.68 -10.86 6.38
N HIS A 219 9.20 -11.39 5.28
CA HIS A 219 8.42 -12.02 4.23
C HIS A 219 9.10 -13.32 3.82
N ASP A 220 8.44 -14.46 3.93
CA ASP A 220 9.04 -15.78 3.66
C ASP A 220 9.02 -16.20 2.18
N GLY A 221 8.36 -15.39 1.35
CA GLY A 221 8.07 -15.67 -0.07
C GLY A 221 6.58 -15.88 -0.32
N PHE A 222 5.77 -15.96 0.73
CA PHE A 222 4.32 -16.14 0.67
C PHE A 222 3.56 -15.08 1.48
N GLU A 223 3.98 -14.80 2.72
CA GLU A 223 3.23 -13.93 3.63
C GLU A 223 4.13 -12.94 4.38
N TRP A 224 3.57 -11.78 4.74
CA TRP A 224 4.20 -10.80 5.60
C TRP A 224 3.99 -11.12 7.08
N ARG A 225 5.00 -10.80 7.89
CA ARG A 225 4.97 -10.98 9.34
C ARG A 225 5.65 -9.83 10.06
N TRP A 226 4.96 -9.27 11.04
CA TRP A 226 5.50 -8.24 11.91
C TRP A 226 5.95 -8.80 13.26
N LYS A 227 7.22 -8.61 13.61
CA LYS A 227 7.77 -8.96 14.92
C LYS A 227 8.23 -7.70 15.66
N PRO A 228 7.44 -7.17 16.62
CA PRO A 228 7.83 -5.99 17.37
C PRO A 228 9.06 -6.24 18.24
N ALA A 229 9.85 -5.19 18.48
CA ALA A 229 10.98 -5.24 19.39
C ALA A 229 10.50 -5.36 20.85
N ARG A 230 11.25 -6.09 21.71
CA ARG A 230 10.90 -6.32 23.13
C ARG A 230 10.72 -5.05 23.99
N ARG A 231 11.30 -3.93 23.56
CA ARG A 231 11.18 -2.60 24.19
C ARG A 231 10.68 -1.57 23.18
N SER A 232 9.68 -1.93 22.36
CA SER A 232 9.08 -0.97 21.44
C SER A 232 8.39 0.15 22.23
N GLY A 233 8.49 1.38 21.73
CA GLY A 233 7.68 2.50 22.19
C GLY A 233 6.20 2.30 21.85
N PRO A 234 5.42 3.36 21.57
CA PRO A 234 4.03 3.19 21.16
C PRO A 234 3.91 2.27 19.93
N ALA A 235 2.82 1.49 19.88
CA ALA A 235 2.52 0.59 18.78
C ALA A 235 2.10 1.37 17.52
N LEU A 236 3.11 1.82 16.77
CA LEU A 236 2.96 2.50 15.49
C LEU A 236 2.59 1.51 14.39
N VAL A 237 3.40 0.47 14.20
CA VAL A 237 3.14 -0.64 13.26
C VAL A 237 2.26 -1.68 13.95
N ARG A 238 1.15 -2.05 13.30
CA ARG A 238 0.18 -3.03 13.81
C ARG A 238 -0.12 -4.05 12.73
N GLU A 239 0.00 -5.32 13.07
CA GLU A 239 -0.49 -6.42 12.21
C GLU A 239 -1.97 -6.63 12.53
N THR A 240 -2.82 -5.97 11.76
CA THR A 240 -4.29 -6.04 11.83
C THR A 240 -4.84 -7.28 11.14
N THR A 241 -4.24 -7.63 10.00
CA THR A 241 -4.59 -8.79 9.18
C THR A 241 -3.36 -9.71 9.03
N PRO A 242 -3.36 -10.92 9.65
CA PRO A 242 -2.24 -11.85 9.54
C PRO A 242 -1.88 -12.17 8.07
N GLY A 243 -0.59 -12.20 7.78
CA GLY A 243 -0.05 -12.51 6.46
C GLY A 243 -0.05 -11.35 5.45
N LYS A 244 -0.69 -10.21 5.77
CA LYS A 244 -0.64 -8.99 4.97
C LYS A 244 0.42 -8.03 5.46
N LEU A 245 0.92 -7.19 4.56
CA LEU A 245 1.78 -6.08 4.93
C LEU A 245 1.01 -5.18 5.91
N PRO A 246 1.58 -4.80 7.07
CA PRO A 246 0.92 -3.88 7.99
C PRO A 246 0.52 -2.59 7.27
N ALA A 247 -0.73 -2.15 7.42
CA ALA A 247 -1.28 -1.03 6.66
C ALA A 247 -0.50 0.28 6.81
N PHE A 248 0.09 0.52 8.00
CA PHE A 248 0.99 1.66 8.23
C PHE A 248 2.27 1.60 7.40
N ILE A 249 2.81 0.40 7.13
CA ILE A 249 3.98 0.26 6.26
C ILE A 249 3.58 0.37 4.81
N GLU A 250 2.45 -0.23 4.42
CA GLU A 250 1.90 -0.13 3.06
C GLU A 250 1.65 1.34 2.67
N SER A 251 1.12 2.16 3.58
CA SER A 251 0.81 3.57 3.32
C SER A 251 2.03 4.45 3.04
N LEU A 252 3.23 4.02 3.45
CA LEU A 252 4.49 4.71 3.19
C LEU A 252 5.03 4.45 1.79
N LEU A 253 4.56 3.40 1.11
CA LEU A 253 5.11 2.96 -0.17
C LEU A 253 4.80 3.97 -1.30
N PRO A 254 5.72 4.11 -2.28
CA PRO A 254 5.46 4.89 -3.49
C PRO A 254 4.20 4.44 -4.24
N GLU A 255 3.54 5.38 -4.91
CA GLU A 255 2.42 5.11 -5.81
C GLU A 255 2.62 5.82 -7.15
N GLY A 256 1.77 5.48 -8.13
CA GLY A 256 1.68 6.18 -9.40
C GLY A 256 3.01 6.29 -10.14
N TRP A 257 3.40 7.52 -10.50
CA TRP A 257 4.61 7.79 -11.27
C TRP A 257 5.88 7.23 -10.62
N LEU A 258 6.03 7.41 -9.30
CA LEU A 258 7.26 7.02 -8.62
C LEU A 258 7.44 5.49 -8.62
N ALA A 259 6.38 4.73 -8.36
CA ALA A 259 6.41 3.26 -8.42
C ALA A 259 6.76 2.75 -9.84
N GLN A 260 6.21 3.39 -10.88
CA GLN A 260 6.50 3.05 -12.27
C GLN A 260 7.96 3.29 -12.64
N VAL A 261 8.50 4.45 -12.24
CA VAL A 261 9.89 4.86 -12.51
C VAL A 261 10.90 3.98 -11.78
N LEU A 262 10.58 3.55 -10.56
CA LEU A 262 11.45 2.66 -9.78
C LEU A 262 11.38 1.19 -10.24
N HIS A 263 10.52 0.88 -11.23
CA HIS A 263 10.24 -0.47 -11.71
C HIS A 263 9.94 -1.44 -10.56
N GLU A 264 9.22 -0.95 -9.54
CA GLU A 264 8.82 -1.71 -8.38
C GLU A 264 7.61 -2.56 -8.78
N ARG A 265 7.80 -3.89 -8.79
CA ARG A 265 6.78 -4.84 -9.22
C ARG A 265 5.83 -5.24 -8.09
N ASP A 266 6.32 -5.17 -6.87
CA ASP A 266 5.60 -5.50 -5.64
C ASP A 266 6.17 -4.72 -4.44
N ASP A 267 5.46 -4.80 -3.31
CA ASP A 267 5.84 -4.11 -2.06
C ASP A 267 7.20 -4.55 -1.53
N ARG A 268 7.65 -5.78 -1.83
CA ARG A 268 8.93 -6.30 -1.35
C ARG A 268 10.09 -5.61 -2.05
N GLU A 269 9.99 -5.44 -3.36
CA GLU A 269 11.00 -4.70 -4.13
C GLU A 269 11.05 -3.23 -3.71
N ALA A 270 9.90 -2.61 -3.43
CA ALA A 270 9.84 -1.24 -2.91
C ALA A 270 10.55 -1.10 -1.55
N LEU A 271 10.27 -2.01 -0.61
CA LEU A 271 10.89 -2.03 0.72
C LEU A 271 12.37 -2.42 0.72
N LYS A 272 12.82 -3.21 -0.27
CA LYS A 272 14.25 -3.51 -0.45
C LYS A 272 15.04 -2.32 -1.01
N ARG A 273 14.43 -1.53 -1.88
CA ARG A 273 15.10 -0.43 -2.59
C ARG A 273 15.09 0.88 -1.80
N GLY A 274 14.03 1.17 -1.04
CA GLY A 274 13.91 2.38 -0.23
C GLY A 274 14.43 2.18 1.19
N ARG A 275 15.26 3.10 1.69
CA ARG A 275 15.76 3.07 3.09
C ARG A 275 15.08 4.08 4.00
N ARG A 276 14.57 5.18 3.45
CA ARG A 276 14.00 6.32 4.18
C ARG A 276 12.59 6.60 3.70
N TYR A 277 11.67 6.87 4.61
CA TYR A 277 10.26 7.12 4.34
C TYR A 277 9.77 8.31 5.19
N MET A 278 8.55 8.76 4.92
CA MET A 278 7.87 9.77 5.75
C MET A 278 7.88 9.38 7.24
N SER A 279 7.72 10.39 8.10
CA SER A 279 7.66 10.26 9.56
C SER A 279 8.92 9.68 10.21
N ASN A 280 10.09 9.88 9.60
CA ASN A 280 11.37 9.33 10.06
C ASN A 280 11.33 7.80 10.20
N VAL A 281 10.58 7.13 9.33
CA VAL A 281 10.60 5.67 9.24
C VAL A 281 11.75 5.25 8.34
N THR A 282 12.56 4.32 8.83
CA THR A 282 13.68 3.75 8.07
C THR A 282 13.56 2.24 7.99
N VAL A 283 13.93 1.71 6.84
CA VAL A 283 13.87 0.28 6.51
C VAL A 283 15.26 -0.16 6.08
N VAL A 284 15.86 -1.09 6.82
CA VAL A 284 17.24 -1.56 6.60
C VAL A 284 17.34 -3.05 6.87
N GLU A 285 18.39 -3.73 6.41
CA GLU A 285 18.60 -5.15 6.71
C GLU A 285 19.30 -5.32 8.06
N ALA A 286 20.28 -4.45 8.34
CA ALA A 286 21.11 -4.50 9.53
C ALA A 286 21.09 -3.19 10.33
N ARG A 287 21.33 -3.29 11.65
CA ARG A 287 21.17 -2.17 12.59
C ARG A 287 22.22 -1.08 12.40
N ASP A 288 23.43 -1.45 11.99
CA ASP A 288 24.54 -0.55 11.71
C ASP A 288 24.25 0.40 10.54
N GLU A 289 23.42 -0.03 9.58
CA GLU A 289 22.99 0.83 8.46
C GLU A 289 22.19 2.05 8.91
N LEU A 290 21.50 1.98 10.07
CA LEU A 290 20.75 3.11 10.62
C LEU A 290 21.64 4.31 10.93
N ALA A 291 22.88 4.07 11.37
CA ALA A 291 23.80 5.14 11.77
C ALA A 291 24.30 5.97 10.57
N GLY A 292 24.21 5.43 9.36
CA GLY A 292 24.58 6.11 8.12
C GLY A 292 23.46 6.95 7.50
N LEU A 293 22.23 6.88 8.02
CA LEU A 293 21.09 7.59 7.48
C LEU A 293 20.84 8.89 8.25
N PRO A 294 20.65 10.04 7.56
CA PRO A 294 20.35 11.29 8.24
C PRO A 294 18.96 11.23 8.86
N ALA A 295 18.82 11.74 10.09
CA ALA A 295 17.53 11.97 10.70
C ALA A 295 16.86 13.20 10.07
N ASP A 296 15.58 13.11 9.76
CA ASP A 296 14.82 14.25 9.28
C ASP A 296 14.46 15.14 10.47
N ILE A 297 15.09 16.30 10.53
CA ILE A 297 14.91 17.29 11.58
C ILE A 297 14.75 18.63 10.89
N LEU A 298 13.69 19.35 11.25
CA LEU A 298 13.42 20.67 10.71
C LEU A 298 14.23 21.71 11.47
N THR A 299 15.46 21.96 11.02
CA THR A 299 16.37 22.96 11.58
C THR A 299 16.14 24.35 10.99
N THR A 300 15.82 24.43 9.71
CA THR A 300 15.51 25.67 9.00
C THR A 300 14.02 25.70 8.68
N ARG A 301 13.32 26.75 9.12
CA ARG A 301 11.89 26.95 8.88
C ARG A 301 11.67 27.65 7.54
N LEU A 302 10.69 27.19 6.76
CA LEU A 302 10.35 27.79 5.46
C LEU A 302 9.95 29.26 5.62
N ALA A 303 9.21 29.61 6.67
CA ALA A 303 8.75 30.98 6.94
C ALA A 303 9.87 32.04 6.96
N GLY A 304 11.12 31.65 7.27
CA GLY A 304 12.28 32.55 7.19
C GLY A 304 12.72 32.92 5.78
N PHE A 305 12.20 32.22 4.77
CA PHE A 305 12.51 32.36 3.35
C PHE A 305 11.24 32.55 2.51
N VAL A 306 10.21 33.19 3.07
CA VAL A 306 8.95 33.48 2.38
C VAL A 306 8.63 34.97 2.44
N GLU A 307 8.34 35.55 1.28
CA GLU A 307 7.84 36.92 1.16
C GLU A 307 6.66 36.94 0.19
N GLY A 308 5.48 37.33 0.66
CA GLY A 308 4.26 37.40 -0.17
C GLY A 308 3.92 36.08 -0.88
N GLY A 309 4.17 34.94 -0.22
CA GLY A 309 3.96 33.59 -0.77
C GLY A 309 5.04 33.09 -1.74
N ARG A 310 6.05 33.91 -2.04
CA ARG A 310 7.22 33.51 -2.84
C ARG A 310 8.31 32.95 -1.95
N PHE A 311 8.92 31.84 -2.37
CA PHE A 311 10.18 31.38 -1.78
C PHE A 311 11.33 32.31 -2.19
N THR A 312 12.03 32.87 -1.21
CA THR A 312 13.12 33.85 -1.39
C THR A 312 14.51 33.23 -1.32
N GLY A 313 14.62 31.94 -0.96
CA GLY A 313 15.86 31.19 -1.01
C GLY A 313 16.30 30.85 -2.44
N ARG A 314 17.31 29.97 -2.56
CA ARG A 314 17.86 29.52 -3.85
C ARG A 314 17.44 28.09 -4.13
N TYR A 315 16.75 27.87 -5.25
CA TYR A 315 16.43 26.53 -5.71
C TYR A 315 17.67 25.87 -6.32
N GLU A 316 18.13 24.77 -5.71
CA GLU A 316 19.29 24.00 -6.16
C GLU A 316 18.90 22.52 -6.35
N GLY A 317 17.68 22.29 -6.86
CA GLY A 317 17.15 20.98 -7.21
C GLY A 317 17.28 20.61 -8.70
N PRO A 318 16.60 19.54 -9.15
CA PRO A 318 16.59 19.13 -10.55
C PRO A 318 16.14 20.24 -11.50
N THR A 319 16.85 20.43 -12.62
CA THR A 319 16.47 21.34 -13.71
C THR A 319 16.03 20.54 -14.94
N ARG A 320 15.64 21.19 -16.05
CA ARG A 320 15.68 20.50 -17.35
C ARG A 320 17.14 20.53 -17.82
N GLY A 321 17.69 19.40 -18.24
CA GLY A 321 19.10 19.35 -18.68
C GLY A 321 19.29 20.07 -20.02
N VAL A 322 20.52 20.49 -20.33
CA VAL A 322 20.88 21.06 -21.64
C VAL A 322 20.92 20.00 -22.75
N ILE A 323 21.16 18.74 -22.36
CA ILE A 323 21.17 17.56 -23.25
C ILE A 323 19.82 16.85 -23.11
N GLU A 324 18.78 17.26 -23.85
CA GLU A 324 17.47 16.59 -24.07
C GLU A 324 16.77 15.86 -22.88
N GLU A 325 17.23 15.98 -21.64
CA GLU A 325 16.74 15.24 -20.48
C GLU A 325 15.57 15.99 -19.84
N SER A 326 14.47 15.29 -19.63
CA SER A 326 13.29 15.86 -18.98
C SER A 326 13.51 16.02 -17.48
N PHE A 327 12.84 16.99 -16.86
CA PHE A 327 12.83 17.17 -15.40
C PHE A 327 12.45 15.87 -14.67
N GLU A 328 11.50 15.11 -15.22
CA GLU A 328 11.08 13.81 -14.69
C GLU A 328 12.21 12.78 -14.66
N GLN A 329 13.01 12.69 -15.73
CA GLN A 329 14.17 11.80 -15.77
C GLN A 329 15.24 12.21 -14.73
N ASN A 330 15.42 13.51 -14.52
CA ASN A 330 16.35 14.01 -13.51
C ASN A 330 15.91 13.63 -12.10
N LEU A 331 14.62 13.76 -11.83
CA LEU A 331 14.03 13.33 -10.56
C LEU A 331 14.08 11.81 -10.40
N ALA A 332 13.82 11.03 -11.45
CA ALA A 332 13.95 9.57 -11.46
C ALA A 332 15.33 9.09 -11.02
N ARG A 333 16.40 9.75 -11.52
CA ARG A 333 17.79 9.44 -11.12
C ARG A 333 18.04 9.67 -9.63
N ILE A 334 17.42 10.71 -9.06
CA ILE A 334 17.51 10.96 -7.61
C ILE A 334 16.85 9.83 -6.84
N PHE A 335 15.66 9.39 -7.26
CA PHE A 335 14.96 8.27 -6.62
C PHE A 335 15.64 6.91 -6.85
N ALA A 336 16.48 6.74 -7.87
CA ALA A 336 17.24 5.50 -8.04
C ALA A 336 18.19 5.21 -6.86
N ARG A 337 18.59 6.22 -6.08
CA ARG A 337 19.35 6.06 -4.84
C ARG A 337 18.45 5.60 -3.70
N ALA A 338 18.94 4.62 -2.92
CA ALA A 338 18.20 4.02 -1.82
C ALA A 338 18.04 4.97 -0.62
N GLU A 339 18.99 5.90 -0.47
CA GLU A 339 19.02 6.92 0.58
C GLU A 339 18.00 8.04 0.33
N THR A 340 17.52 8.18 -0.90
CA THR A 340 16.49 9.17 -1.25
C THR A 340 15.16 8.78 -0.60
N PRO A 341 14.57 9.66 0.24
CA PRO A 341 13.30 9.39 0.90
C PRO A 341 12.19 9.02 -0.08
N ARG A 342 11.44 7.98 0.26
CA ARG A 342 10.24 7.54 -0.45
C ARG A 342 9.01 8.21 0.13
N LEU A 343 8.06 8.48 -0.76
CA LEU A 343 6.87 9.27 -0.49
C LEU A 343 5.72 8.77 -1.37
N SER A 344 4.57 8.55 -0.73
CA SER A 344 3.34 8.07 -1.34
C SER A 344 2.65 9.17 -2.17
N GLY A 345 1.81 8.78 -3.12
CA GLY A 345 0.94 9.64 -3.92
C GLY A 345 1.25 9.58 -5.43
N VAL A 346 0.25 9.92 -6.25
CA VAL A 346 0.34 9.76 -7.72
C VAL A 346 1.11 10.90 -8.40
N GLN A 347 1.04 12.11 -7.83
CA GLN A 347 1.74 13.29 -8.35
C GLN A 347 3.26 13.13 -8.18
N ILE A 348 4.00 13.66 -9.16
CA ILE A 348 5.45 13.84 -9.07
C ILE A 348 5.78 14.75 -7.88
N LYS A 349 6.73 14.33 -7.02
CA LYS A 349 7.24 15.11 -5.89
C LYS A 349 8.71 14.83 -5.66
N GLY A 350 9.45 15.85 -5.22
CA GLY A 350 10.86 15.77 -4.87
C GLY A 350 11.07 15.94 -3.36
N PRO A 351 11.83 15.05 -2.71
CA PRO A 351 12.22 15.26 -1.32
C PRO A 351 13.35 16.29 -1.25
N MET A 352 13.15 17.36 -0.47
CA MET A 352 14.08 18.49 -0.39
C MET A 352 14.55 18.78 1.05
N HIS A 353 15.73 19.38 1.12
CA HIS A 353 16.38 19.91 2.30
C HIS A 353 16.53 21.42 2.17
N LEU A 354 16.05 22.18 3.16
CA LEU A 354 16.30 23.62 3.24
C LEU A 354 17.48 23.89 4.19
N ALA A 355 18.60 24.32 3.62
CA ALA A 355 19.80 24.68 4.35
C ALA A 355 19.67 26.05 5.04
N ALA A 356 20.49 26.30 6.06
CA ALA A 356 20.43 27.53 6.85
C ALA A 356 20.72 28.81 6.04
N ASP A 357 21.41 28.69 4.92
CA ASP A 357 21.74 29.80 4.00
C ASP A 357 20.67 30.01 2.90
N GLY A 358 19.56 29.28 2.99
CA GLY A 358 18.42 29.36 2.07
C GLY A 358 18.51 28.49 0.82
N ALA A 359 19.51 27.62 0.69
CA ALA A 359 19.57 26.67 -0.42
C ALA A 359 18.55 25.54 -0.24
N LEU A 360 17.74 25.27 -1.28
CA LEU A 360 16.78 24.16 -1.33
C LEU A 360 17.33 23.04 -2.22
N LEU A 361 17.84 21.98 -1.59
CA LEU A 361 18.63 20.90 -2.19
C LEU A 361 17.87 19.57 -2.15
N PRO A 362 18.12 18.60 -3.05
CA PRO A 362 17.57 17.26 -2.94
C PRO A 362 18.01 16.55 -1.63
N ALA A 363 17.07 15.96 -0.91
CA ALA A 363 17.33 15.35 0.40
C ALA A 363 17.86 13.91 0.32
N ILE A 364 18.86 13.65 -0.53
CA ILE A 364 19.42 12.31 -0.71
C ILE A 364 20.21 11.87 0.52
N ASP A 365 21.27 12.60 0.83
CA ASP A 365 22.15 12.39 1.98
C ASP A 365 21.92 13.47 3.06
N LEU A 366 20.89 14.30 2.86
CA LEU A 366 20.51 15.42 3.73
C LEU A 366 19.17 15.15 4.44
N PRO A 367 18.89 15.81 5.58
CA PRO A 367 17.59 15.74 6.25
C PRO A 367 16.45 16.15 5.31
N PHE A 368 15.44 15.31 5.17
CA PHE A 368 14.28 15.59 4.34
C PHE A 368 13.29 16.45 5.09
N THR A 369 13.28 17.75 4.78
CA THR A 369 12.55 18.76 5.54
C THR A 369 11.38 19.35 4.79
N HIS A 370 11.43 19.34 3.45
CA HIS A 370 10.43 19.98 2.60
C HIS A 370 10.09 19.09 1.41
N ILE A 371 8.84 19.14 0.95
CA ILE A 371 8.38 18.46 -0.26
C ILE A 371 8.27 19.49 -1.39
N LEU A 372 8.93 19.23 -2.51
CA LEU A 372 8.75 19.98 -3.74
C LEU A 372 7.68 19.31 -4.60
N LYS A 373 6.65 20.07 -4.99
CA LYS A 373 5.60 19.64 -5.90
C LYS A 373 5.71 20.43 -7.20
N PRO A 374 6.37 19.87 -8.23
CA PRO A 374 6.46 20.49 -9.53
C PRO A 374 5.10 20.53 -10.23
N ALA A 375 5.03 21.35 -11.28
CA ALA A 375 3.91 21.38 -12.20
C ALA A 375 3.68 20.01 -12.84
N GLY A 376 2.40 19.62 -12.98
CA GLY A 376 2.02 18.41 -13.70
C GLY A 376 2.16 18.58 -15.21
N ALA A 377 2.09 17.46 -15.94
CA ALA A 377 2.03 17.44 -17.39
C ALA A 377 0.57 17.34 -17.89
N ALA A 378 0.37 17.49 -19.21
CA ALA A 378 -0.89 17.19 -19.89
C ALA A 378 -2.12 17.98 -19.35
N GLY A 379 -1.96 19.28 -19.10
CA GLY A 379 -3.06 20.14 -18.64
C GLY A 379 -3.13 20.34 -17.13
N PHE A 380 -2.17 19.78 -16.37
CA PHE A 380 -2.04 19.93 -14.91
C PHE A 380 -0.89 20.86 -14.49
N GLU A 381 -0.44 21.74 -15.39
CA GLU A 381 0.70 22.64 -15.17
C GLU A 381 0.44 23.64 -14.03
N MET A 382 -0.84 23.89 -13.74
CA MET A 382 -1.32 24.85 -12.74
C MET A 382 -1.51 24.24 -11.35
N LEU A 383 -1.32 22.92 -11.21
CA LEU A 383 -1.58 22.19 -9.97
C LEU A 383 -0.89 22.77 -8.73
N PRO A 384 0.41 23.13 -8.76
CA PRO A 384 1.07 23.73 -7.59
C PRO A 384 0.46 25.06 -7.16
N ILE A 385 -0.01 25.87 -8.12
CA ILE A 385 -0.60 27.18 -7.86
C ILE A 385 -2.01 27.03 -7.29
N VAL A 386 -2.80 26.12 -7.86
CA VAL A 386 -4.15 25.81 -7.34
C VAL A 386 -4.05 25.27 -5.92
N GLU A 387 -3.13 24.34 -5.66
CA GLU A 387 -2.91 23.82 -4.31
C GLU A 387 -2.50 24.93 -3.34
N TRP A 388 -1.56 25.79 -3.74
CA TRP A 388 -1.15 26.94 -2.91
C TRP A 388 -2.34 27.84 -2.56
N LEU A 389 -3.19 28.20 -3.53
CA LEU A 389 -4.40 29.00 -3.30
C LEU A 389 -5.38 28.31 -2.34
N CYS A 390 -5.58 26.99 -2.48
CA CYS A 390 -6.45 26.21 -1.59
C CYS A 390 -5.90 26.14 -0.17
N LEU A 391 -4.58 26.03 0.01
CA LEU A 391 -3.93 26.02 1.32
C LEU A 391 -3.96 27.40 1.98
N GLU A 392 -3.75 28.49 1.24
CA GLU A 392 -3.94 29.86 1.75
C GLU A 392 -5.40 30.11 2.18
N LEU A 393 -6.36 29.64 1.38
CA LEU A 393 -7.78 29.72 1.71
C LEU A 393 -8.11 28.88 2.96
N GLY A 394 -7.50 27.69 3.08
CA GLY A 394 -7.62 26.86 4.27
C GLY A 394 -7.08 27.54 5.52
N ARG A 395 -5.95 28.26 5.41
CA ARG A 395 -5.39 29.04 6.53
C ARG A 395 -6.32 30.17 6.94
N ALA A 396 -6.92 30.88 5.98
CA ALA A 396 -7.91 31.92 6.25
C ALA A 396 -9.23 31.37 6.82
N ALA A 397 -9.50 30.07 6.63
CA ALA A 397 -10.64 29.33 7.17
C ALA A 397 -10.35 28.66 8.53
N ASP A 398 -9.28 29.09 9.21
CA ASP A 398 -8.81 28.59 10.51
C ASP A 398 -8.40 27.10 10.54
N PHE A 399 -8.04 26.51 9.40
CA PHE A 399 -7.35 25.23 9.42
C PHE A 399 -5.88 25.42 9.81
N ALA A 400 -5.34 24.46 10.57
CA ALA A 400 -3.90 24.27 10.60
C ALA A 400 -3.42 23.89 9.19
N VAL A 401 -2.45 24.62 8.66
CA VAL A 401 -1.85 24.41 7.33
C VAL A 401 -0.33 24.47 7.49
N PRO A 402 0.46 23.59 6.83
CA PRO A 402 1.90 23.73 6.83
C PRO A 402 2.34 25.06 6.23
N GLU A 403 3.58 25.47 6.53
CA GLU A 403 4.21 26.54 5.79
C GLU A 403 4.39 26.11 4.33
N VAL A 404 3.98 26.98 3.40
CA VAL A 404 4.05 26.72 1.96
C VAL A 404 4.49 27.95 1.20
N ALA A 405 5.18 27.73 0.09
CA ALA A 405 5.67 28.80 -0.78
C ALA A 405 5.73 28.35 -2.23
N LEU A 406 5.45 29.27 -3.15
CA LEU A 406 5.71 29.04 -4.57
C LEU A 406 7.17 29.41 -4.88
N THR A 407 7.89 28.50 -5.52
CA THR A 407 9.24 28.74 -6.02
C THR A 407 9.22 28.93 -7.53
N PRO A 408 9.90 29.95 -8.07
CA PRO A 408 10.25 29.99 -9.48
C PRO A 408 11.05 28.74 -9.84
N MET A 409 10.77 28.19 -11.02
CA MET A 409 11.49 27.03 -11.55
C MET A 409 12.35 27.46 -12.75
N PRO A 410 13.51 26.83 -12.96
CA PRO A 410 14.39 27.14 -14.09
C PRO A 410 13.75 26.79 -15.44
N ASP A 411 14.38 27.24 -16.52
CA ASP A 411 14.07 26.84 -17.91
C ASP A 411 12.63 27.12 -18.35
N GLY A 412 12.02 28.18 -17.80
CA GLY A 412 10.65 28.59 -18.12
C GLY A 412 9.58 27.61 -17.63
N MET A 413 9.91 26.69 -16.72
CA MET A 413 8.93 25.79 -16.12
C MET A 413 7.94 26.56 -15.24
N SER A 414 6.70 26.07 -15.18
CA SER A 414 5.70 26.58 -14.24
C SER A 414 6.21 26.50 -12.78
N PRO A 415 5.81 27.45 -11.92
CA PRO A 415 6.19 27.45 -10.51
C PRO A 415 5.89 26.12 -9.82
N ALA A 416 6.76 25.72 -8.90
CA ALA A 416 6.55 24.57 -8.03
C ALA A 416 6.10 25.04 -6.64
N LEU A 417 5.42 24.15 -5.92
CA LEU A 417 5.01 24.38 -4.53
C LEU A 417 6.02 23.69 -3.60
N VAL A 418 6.57 24.45 -2.65
CA VAL A 418 7.42 23.95 -1.58
C VAL A 418 6.55 23.86 -0.33
N VAL A 419 6.51 22.67 0.27
CA VAL A 419 5.71 22.39 1.48
C VAL A 419 6.65 21.99 2.60
N GLU A 420 6.61 22.72 3.72
CA GLU A 420 7.32 22.35 4.94
C GLU A 420 6.68 21.12 5.59
N ARG A 421 7.49 20.12 5.93
CA ARG A 421 6.98 18.92 6.60
C ARG A 421 6.59 19.20 8.04
N PHE A 422 5.43 18.69 8.43
CA PHE A 422 4.87 18.82 9.78
C PHE A 422 4.90 17.50 10.59
N ASP A 423 5.40 16.43 9.98
CA ASP A 423 5.50 15.09 10.57
C ASP A 423 6.90 14.78 11.14
N ILE A 424 7.73 15.81 11.33
CA ILE A 424 9.09 15.74 11.83
C ILE A 424 9.32 16.72 12.98
N ARG A 425 10.34 16.44 13.79
CA ARG A 425 10.69 17.25 14.96
C ARG A 425 11.36 18.58 14.60
N HIS A 426 11.21 19.57 15.46
CA HIS A 426 11.73 20.93 15.26
C HIS A 426 13.07 21.11 15.97
N GLY A 427 14.15 21.20 15.19
CA GLY A 427 15.50 21.32 15.74
C GLY A 427 15.99 20.07 16.49
N PRO A 428 17.28 20.06 16.86
CA PRO A 428 17.91 18.89 17.48
C PRO A 428 17.48 18.67 18.93
N ASP A 429 17.01 19.70 19.63
CA ASP A 429 16.59 19.63 21.03
C ASP A 429 15.18 19.06 21.20
N ASP A 430 14.36 19.09 20.15
CA ASP A 430 13.06 18.42 20.13
C ASP A 430 13.26 16.90 20.01
N GLN A 431 12.95 16.19 21.08
CA GLN A 431 13.08 14.74 21.13
C GLN A 431 11.75 14.02 20.86
N ARG A 432 10.66 14.76 20.61
CA ARG A 432 9.36 14.16 20.28
C ARG A 432 9.48 13.33 19.01
N ARG A 433 8.77 12.21 18.99
CA ARG A 433 8.64 11.34 17.82
C ARG A 433 7.26 11.53 17.22
N LEU A 434 7.24 11.98 15.97
CA LEU A 434 6.03 12.25 15.21
C LEU A 434 5.82 11.14 14.18
N ALA A 435 4.55 10.78 13.96
CA ALA A 435 4.13 9.90 12.88
C ALA A 435 2.82 10.37 12.26
N LEU A 436 2.81 10.47 10.94
CA LEU A 436 1.64 10.73 10.13
C LEU A 436 1.04 9.39 9.69
N GLU A 437 -0.23 9.17 9.99
CA GLU A 437 -0.97 7.98 9.56
C GLU A 437 -2.22 8.39 8.79
N ASP A 438 -2.29 8.03 7.50
CA ASP A 438 -3.44 8.32 6.66
C ASP A 438 -4.68 7.44 6.97
N PHE A 439 -5.86 7.85 6.49
CA PHE A 439 -7.09 7.10 6.78
C PHE A 439 -7.23 5.79 6.00
N CYS A 440 -6.41 5.51 4.99
CA CYS A 440 -6.31 4.15 4.43
C CYS A 440 -5.71 3.22 5.50
N SER A 441 -4.58 3.62 6.09
CA SER A 441 -3.94 2.87 7.18
C SER A 441 -4.85 2.73 8.40
N VAL A 442 -5.49 3.83 8.86
CA VAL A 442 -6.40 3.80 10.02
C VAL A 442 -7.56 2.82 9.81
N LEU A 443 -8.05 2.68 8.57
CA LEU A 443 -9.20 1.85 8.23
C LEU A 443 -8.83 0.45 7.72
N ASP A 444 -7.55 0.08 7.74
CA ASP A 444 -6.98 -1.18 7.21
C ASP A 444 -7.37 -1.41 5.74
N LEU A 445 -7.29 -0.34 4.93
CA LEU A 445 -7.57 -0.35 3.51
C LEU A 445 -6.28 -0.24 2.69
N PRO A 446 -6.15 -0.99 1.59
CA PRO A 446 -5.02 -0.83 0.68
C PRO A 446 -5.08 0.54 0.00
N ALA A 447 -3.93 1.01 -0.50
CA ALA A 447 -3.84 2.30 -1.19
C ALA A 447 -4.78 2.41 -2.42
N SER A 448 -4.99 1.30 -3.13
CA SER A 448 -5.93 1.21 -4.27
C SER A 448 -7.38 1.48 -3.88
N ALA A 449 -7.75 1.29 -2.61
CA ALA A 449 -9.07 1.53 -2.06
C ALA A 449 -9.20 2.94 -1.43
N LYS A 450 -8.34 3.90 -1.81
CA LYS A 450 -8.35 5.27 -1.26
C LYS A 450 -9.67 6.03 -1.40
N TYR A 451 -10.51 5.66 -2.37
CA TYR A 451 -11.86 6.22 -2.56
C TYR A 451 -12.97 5.39 -1.88
N ASP A 452 -12.65 4.22 -1.31
CA ASP A 452 -13.62 3.30 -0.68
C ASP A 452 -13.91 3.66 0.79
N GLY A 453 -14.23 4.94 1.01
CA GLY A 453 -14.48 5.53 2.31
C GLY A 453 -15.73 6.41 2.34
N THR A 454 -16.17 6.72 3.56
CA THR A 454 -17.21 7.72 3.82
C THR A 454 -16.81 8.54 5.04
N ILE A 455 -17.37 9.75 5.18
CA ILE A 455 -17.13 10.61 6.34
C ILE A 455 -17.49 9.90 7.65
N GLU A 456 -18.55 9.08 7.65
CA GLU A 456 -18.96 8.30 8.82
C GLU A 456 -18.00 7.16 9.15
N ARG A 457 -17.45 6.48 8.13
CA ARG A 457 -16.44 5.44 8.32
C ARG A 457 -15.16 6.04 8.90
N MET A 458 -14.75 7.21 8.41
CA MET A 458 -13.63 7.96 8.98
C MET A 458 -13.88 8.33 10.44
N ALA A 459 -15.05 8.90 10.76
CA ALA A 459 -15.42 9.24 12.12
C ALA A 459 -15.34 8.03 13.07
N ARG A 460 -15.75 6.83 12.60
CA ARG A 460 -15.65 5.58 13.37
C ARG A 460 -14.20 5.17 13.64
N GLY A 461 -13.31 5.29 12.65
CA GLY A 461 -11.87 4.97 12.81
C GLY A 461 -11.10 5.99 13.64
N LEU A 462 -11.49 7.27 13.55
CA LEU A 462 -10.89 8.39 14.28
C LEU A 462 -11.12 8.30 15.81
N ARG A 463 -12.36 8.05 16.22
CA ARG A 463 -12.79 8.09 17.63
C ARG A 463 -11.91 7.30 18.62
N PRO A 464 -11.59 6.02 18.39
CA PRO A 464 -10.82 5.23 19.35
C PRO A 464 -9.32 5.60 19.37
N LEU A 465 -8.83 6.37 18.40
CA LEU A 465 -7.43 6.74 18.29
C LEU A 465 -7.15 8.15 18.80
N SER A 466 -8.06 9.09 18.56
CA SER A 466 -7.87 10.50 18.91
C SER A 466 -7.77 10.72 20.42
N THR A 467 -6.85 11.61 20.82
CA THR A 467 -6.75 12.11 22.20
C THR A 467 -7.80 13.18 22.53
N ASP A 468 -8.47 13.73 21.53
CA ASP A 468 -9.62 14.65 21.69
C ASP A 468 -10.65 14.39 20.55
N PRO A 469 -11.44 13.31 20.68
CA PRO A 469 -12.35 12.90 19.62
C PRO A 469 -13.41 13.96 19.28
N ALA A 470 -13.85 14.77 20.26
CA ALA A 470 -14.88 15.77 20.03
C ALA A 470 -14.37 16.87 19.08
N ALA A 471 -13.18 17.42 19.35
CA ALA A 471 -12.58 18.42 18.49
C ALA A 471 -12.20 17.85 17.11
N ASP A 472 -11.65 16.63 17.05
CA ASP A 472 -11.24 16.06 15.76
C ASP A 472 -12.44 15.67 14.87
N LEU A 473 -13.59 15.34 15.44
CA LEU A 473 -14.83 15.14 14.67
C LEU A 473 -15.38 16.44 14.09
N GLU A 474 -15.22 17.55 14.82
CA GLU A 474 -15.52 18.88 14.29
C GLU A 474 -14.56 19.25 13.15
N ILE A 475 -13.27 18.94 13.27
CA ILE A 475 -12.30 19.12 12.18
C ILE A 475 -12.69 18.26 10.97
N LEU A 476 -13.05 16.99 11.16
CA LEU A 476 -13.52 16.11 10.07
C LEU A 476 -14.77 16.68 9.38
N PHE A 477 -15.71 17.23 10.15
CA PHE A 477 -16.88 17.91 9.61
C PHE A 477 -16.49 19.15 8.77
N ARG A 478 -15.66 20.04 9.34
CA ARG A 478 -15.14 21.23 8.65
C ARG A 478 -14.38 20.86 7.38
N ARG A 479 -13.58 19.78 7.39
CA ARG A 479 -12.88 19.22 6.21
C ARG A 479 -13.86 18.87 5.10
N ALA A 480 -14.95 18.15 5.41
CA ALA A 480 -15.96 17.76 4.43
C ALA A 480 -16.68 18.98 3.82
N VAL A 481 -17.07 19.94 4.66
CA VAL A 481 -17.69 21.19 4.19
C VAL A 481 -16.71 22.00 3.33
N PHE A 482 -15.45 22.14 3.78
CA PHE A 482 -14.42 22.88 3.05
C PHE A 482 -14.11 22.26 1.69
N ALA A 483 -13.91 20.94 1.62
CA ALA A 483 -13.70 20.23 0.36
C ALA A 483 -14.87 20.45 -0.61
N TRP A 484 -16.11 20.48 -0.11
CA TRP A 484 -17.22 20.86 -0.94
C TRP A 484 -17.14 22.33 -1.38
N LEU A 485 -16.89 23.28 -0.48
CA LEU A 485 -16.82 24.72 -0.82
C LEU A 485 -15.77 25.03 -1.90
N ILE A 486 -14.61 24.37 -1.86
CA ILE A 486 -13.53 24.59 -2.84
C ILE A 486 -13.63 23.66 -4.06
N ALA A 487 -14.67 22.82 -4.14
CA ALA A 487 -14.82 21.77 -5.15
C ALA A 487 -13.59 20.83 -5.27
N ASP A 488 -13.15 20.31 -4.12
CA ASP A 488 -12.12 19.29 -4.03
C ASP A 488 -12.71 17.90 -4.31
N GLY A 489 -12.63 17.52 -5.58
CA GLY A 489 -13.00 16.18 -6.04
C GLY A 489 -11.95 15.10 -5.79
N ASP A 490 -10.81 15.41 -5.14
CA ASP A 490 -9.73 14.46 -4.85
C ASP A 490 -9.42 14.33 -3.34
N MET A 491 -10.26 14.88 -2.45
CA MET A 491 -10.16 14.70 -1.00
C MET A 491 -10.48 13.25 -0.55
N HIS A 492 -9.60 12.30 -0.88
CA HIS A 492 -9.72 10.87 -0.58
C HIS A 492 -9.01 10.49 0.73
N LEU A 493 -9.12 9.23 1.16
CA LEU A 493 -8.64 8.77 2.48
C LEU A 493 -7.14 9.01 2.74
N LYS A 494 -6.31 9.11 1.70
CA LYS A 494 -4.88 9.41 1.84
C LYS A 494 -4.54 10.89 2.05
N ASN A 495 -5.47 11.81 1.74
CA ASN A 495 -5.30 13.26 1.94
C ASN A 495 -5.84 13.72 3.30
N LEU A 496 -6.21 12.76 4.15
CA LEU A 496 -6.68 12.97 5.50
C LEU A 496 -5.86 12.02 6.38
N ALA A 497 -5.34 12.53 7.50
CA ALA A 497 -4.44 11.76 8.34
C ALA A 497 -4.54 12.16 9.81
N LEU A 498 -3.99 11.31 10.67
CA LEU A 498 -3.73 11.58 12.07
C LEU A 498 -2.26 11.88 12.27
N LEU A 499 -1.96 12.97 12.99
CA LEU A 499 -0.64 13.26 13.51
C LEU A 499 -0.53 12.69 14.93
N LYS A 500 0.38 11.73 15.09
CA LYS A 500 0.65 11.05 16.36
C LYS A 500 1.97 11.54 16.91
N ILE A 501 1.98 11.91 18.19
CA ILE A 501 3.15 12.41 18.89
C ILE A 501 3.42 11.51 20.10
N ALA A 502 4.66 11.12 20.28
CA ALA A 502 5.11 10.39 21.47
C ALA A 502 6.36 11.03 22.04
N GLU A 503 6.41 11.10 23.37
CA GLU A 503 7.60 11.55 24.08
C GLU A 503 8.74 10.52 24.00
N PRO A 504 9.99 10.96 24.18
CA PRO A 504 11.15 10.07 24.28
C PRO A 504 10.93 9.02 25.37
N GLY A 505 11.20 7.75 25.07
CA GLY A 505 11.01 6.64 26.02
C GLY A 505 9.54 6.34 26.38
N GLY A 506 8.57 7.10 25.85
CA GLY A 506 7.14 6.87 26.04
C GLY A 506 6.68 5.53 25.45
N ARG A 507 5.75 4.87 26.15
CA ARG A 507 5.11 3.61 25.72
C ARG A 507 3.78 3.81 24.98
N ALA A 508 3.26 5.03 24.98
CA ALA A 508 2.02 5.42 24.33
C ALA A 508 2.21 6.77 23.62
N PHE A 509 1.33 7.07 22.68
CA PHE A 509 1.25 8.40 22.09
C PHE A 509 0.70 9.37 23.14
N THR A 510 1.34 10.52 23.32
CA THR A 510 0.87 11.61 24.18
C THR A 510 -0.14 12.49 23.47
N SER A 511 -0.13 12.51 22.14
CA SER A 511 -1.11 13.20 21.31
C SER A 511 -1.43 12.38 20.07
N VAL A 512 -2.71 12.28 19.73
CA VAL A 512 -3.18 11.75 18.43
C VAL A 512 -4.29 12.67 17.98
N ARG A 513 -3.99 13.52 17.00
CA ARG A 513 -4.90 14.59 16.55
C ARG A 513 -5.02 14.58 15.03
N PHE A 514 -6.07 15.20 14.49
CA PHE A 514 -6.18 15.39 13.04
C PHE A 514 -4.97 16.17 12.50
N ALA A 515 -4.41 15.72 11.38
CA ALA A 515 -3.25 16.37 10.77
C ALA A 515 -3.64 17.74 10.13
N PRO A 516 -2.66 18.65 9.94
CA PRO A 516 -2.83 19.87 9.14
C PRO A 516 -3.44 19.60 7.75
N LEU A 517 -3.98 20.64 7.11
CA LEU A 517 -4.52 20.56 5.75
C LEU A 517 -3.35 20.40 4.80
N TYR A 518 -3.39 19.39 3.95
CA TYR A 518 -2.41 19.19 2.87
C TYR A 518 -3.13 18.60 1.66
N ASP A 519 -2.52 18.71 0.49
CA ASP A 519 -3.02 18.14 -0.78
C ASP A 519 -4.47 18.59 -1.09
N ALA A 520 -4.82 19.84 -0.74
CA ALA A 520 -6.13 20.43 -1.02
C ALA A 520 -6.13 21.06 -2.41
N VAL A 521 -7.13 20.73 -3.24
CA VAL A 521 -7.12 21.18 -4.64
C VAL A 521 -8.54 21.42 -5.17
N THR A 522 -8.78 22.55 -5.83
CA THR A 522 -9.99 22.73 -6.62
C THR A 522 -9.87 21.95 -7.93
N THR A 523 -10.46 20.76 -8.02
CA THR A 523 -10.28 19.88 -9.19
C THR A 523 -10.99 20.41 -10.44
N ARG A 524 -12.13 21.11 -10.25
CA ARG A 524 -12.99 21.61 -11.34
C ARG A 524 -12.36 22.64 -12.28
N VAL A 525 -11.19 23.19 -11.96
CA VAL A 525 -10.47 24.10 -12.87
C VAL A 525 -9.61 23.37 -13.88
N PHE A 526 -9.39 22.06 -13.73
CA PHE A 526 -8.59 21.25 -14.63
C PHE A 526 -9.40 20.60 -15.76
N PRO A 527 -8.80 20.39 -16.95
CA PRO A 527 -9.44 19.71 -18.07
C PRO A 527 -9.92 18.30 -17.69
N GLY A 528 -11.11 17.92 -18.12
CA GLY A 528 -11.67 16.58 -17.87
C GLY A 528 -12.14 16.31 -16.44
N LEU A 529 -11.89 17.23 -15.49
CA LEU A 529 -12.30 17.11 -14.09
C LEU A 529 -13.44 18.06 -13.70
N GLY A 530 -14.27 18.46 -14.66
CA GLY A 530 -15.43 19.33 -14.42
C GLY A 530 -16.58 18.71 -13.62
N GLY A 531 -16.46 17.43 -13.24
CA GLY A 531 -17.45 16.72 -12.45
C GLY A 531 -17.61 17.33 -11.06
N ASP A 532 -18.86 17.44 -10.60
CA ASP A 532 -19.20 18.01 -9.30
C ASP A 532 -19.54 16.90 -8.29
N ARG A 533 -18.52 16.13 -7.93
CA ARG A 533 -18.61 15.06 -6.92
C ARG A 533 -17.52 15.22 -5.89
N MET A 534 -17.86 15.00 -4.62
CA MET A 534 -16.86 14.78 -3.57
C MET A 534 -16.21 13.40 -3.74
N ALA A 535 -14.93 13.29 -3.39
CA ALA A 535 -14.22 12.01 -3.40
C ALA A 535 -14.77 11.02 -2.35
N LEU A 536 -15.19 11.52 -1.18
CA LEU A 536 -15.74 10.72 -0.10
C LEU A 536 -17.22 11.06 0.12
N LYS A 537 -18.04 10.03 0.24
CA LYS A 537 -19.47 10.17 0.44
C LYS A 537 -19.80 10.60 1.87
N LEU A 538 -20.92 11.30 2.02
CA LEU A 538 -21.63 11.52 3.28
C LEU A 538 -23.11 11.18 3.08
N ASN A 539 -23.70 10.45 4.03
CA ASN A 539 -25.06 9.90 3.94
C ASN A 539 -25.35 9.16 2.61
N GLY A 540 -24.33 8.50 2.04
CA GLY A 540 -24.43 7.82 0.74
C GLY A 540 -24.46 8.73 -0.49
N LYS A 541 -24.33 10.05 -0.32
CA LYS A 541 -24.29 11.06 -1.39
C LYS A 541 -22.87 11.64 -1.55
N ASP A 542 -22.55 12.03 -2.77
CA ASP A 542 -21.31 12.73 -3.14
C ASP A 542 -21.57 13.92 -4.09
N ASP A 543 -22.79 14.09 -4.60
CA ASP A 543 -23.21 15.19 -5.46
C ASP A 543 -24.45 15.90 -4.90
N ARG A 544 -24.70 17.12 -5.42
CA ARG A 544 -25.90 17.94 -5.11
C ARG A 544 -26.18 18.05 -3.61
N LEU A 545 -25.10 18.19 -2.83
CA LEU A 545 -25.17 18.28 -1.38
C LEU A 545 -25.74 19.63 -0.96
N THR A 546 -26.59 19.59 0.06
CA THR A 546 -27.21 20.76 0.67
C THR A 546 -26.77 20.91 2.11
N ARG A 547 -27.06 22.07 2.72
CA ARG A 547 -26.85 22.30 4.16
C ARG A 547 -27.44 21.18 5.03
N GLY A 548 -28.65 20.71 4.68
CA GLY A 548 -29.32 19.62 5.39
C GLY A 548 -28.57 18.29 5.32
N ASP A 549 -27.90 17.99 4.20
CA ASP A 549 -27.07 16.79 4.08
C ASP A 549 -25.85 16.83 5.00
N PHE A 550 -25.20 17.99 5.13
CA PHE A 550 -24.10 18.18 6.08
C PHE A 550 -24.55 18.06 7.53
N LEU A 551 -25.67 18.68 7.91
CA LEU A 551 -26.22 18.55 9.27
C LEU A 551 -26.64 17.11 9.60
N ALA A 552 -27.18 16.37 8.62
CA ALA A 552 -27.47 14.96 8.78
C ALA A 552 -26.18 14.13 8.99
N ALA A 553 -25.11 14.42 8.24
CA ALA A 553 -23.82 13.77 8.42
C ALA A 553 -23.22 14.09 9.80
N ALA A 554 -23.28 15.35 10.23
CA ALA A 554 -22.85 15.80 11.55
C ALA A 554 -23.50 14.99 12.67
N ARG A 555 -24.83 14.80 12.61
CA ARG A 555 -25.59 13.97 13.55
C ARG A 555 -25.07 12.52 13.58
N THR A 556 -24.82 11.93 12.40
CA THR A 556 -24.32 10.55 12.27
C THR A 556 -22.92 10.39 12.83
N ILE A 557 -22.06 11.40 12.66
CA ILE A 557 -20.72 11.45 13.28
C ILE A 557 -20.74 12.02 14.70
N GLY A 558 -21.91 12.11 15.35
CA GLY A 558 -22.04 12.49 16.76
C GLY A 558 -21.61 13.93 17.09
N LEU A 559 -21.65 14.83 16.12
CA LEU A 559 -21.53 16.28 16.33
C LEU A 559 -22.93 16.86 16.52
N ALA A 560 -23.13 17.62 17.60
CA ALA A 560 -24.42 18.24 17.90
C ALA A 560 -24.81 19.21 16.77
N GLU A 561 -26.06 19.15 16.33
CA GLU A 561 -26.54 19.90 15.16
C GLU A 561 -26.26 21.40 15.26
N GLY A 562 -26.53 22.02 16.42
CA GLY A 562 -26.23 23.44 16.64
C GLY A 562 -24.74 23.78 16.55
N LYS A 563 -23.84 22.89 16.99
CA LYS A 563 -22.38 23.10 16.83
C LYS A 563 -21.96 22.95 15.37
N ALA A 564 -22.51 21.97 14.67
CA ALA A 564 -22.23 21.76 13.26
C ALA A 564 -22.73 22.93 12.40
N ASP A 565 -23.92 23.45 12.72
CA ASP A 565 -24.51 24.59 12.01
C ASP A 565 -23.67 25.86 12.19
N VAL A 566 -23.23 26.15 13.42
CA VAL A 566 -22.29 27.25 13.71
C VAL A 566 -20.97 27.07 12.97
N ALA A 567 -20.32 25.90 13.10
CA ALA A 567 -19.04 25.64 12.44
C ALA A 567 -19.12 25.74 10.91
N MET A 568 -20.25 25.33 10.32
CA MET A 568 -20.49 25.45 8.89
C MET A 568 -20.73 26.91 8.46
N THR A 569 -21.54 27.68 9.21
CA THR A 569 -21.75 29.10 8.92
C THR A 569 -20.44 29.88 9.00
N GLU A 570 -19.68 29.72 10.10
CA GLU A 570 -18.39 30.36 10.28
C GLU A 570 -17.44 30.03 9.12
N LEU A 571 -17.38 28.76 8.72
CA LEU A 571 -16.53 28.33 7.62
C LEU A 571 -16.96 28.94 6.28
N VAL A 572 -18.26 29.01 5.99
CA VAL A 572 -18.79 29.66 4.79
C VAL A 572 -18.43 31.15 4.77
N GLU A 573 -18.63 31.85 5.88
CA GLU A 573 -18.32 33.29 6.01
C GLU A 573 -16.82 33.56 5.80
N LEU A 574 -15.95 32.80 6.47
CA LEU A 574 -14.50 32.93 6.33
C LEU A 574 -14.04 32.67 4.89
N VAL A 575 -14.53 31.60 4.26
CA VAL A 575 -14.17 31.24 2.89
C VAL A 575 -14.70 32.27 1.88
N ALA A 576 -15.94 32.75 2.04
CA ALA A 576 -16.54 33.75 1.18
C ALA A 576 -15.78 35.09 1.25
N ALA A 577 -15.34 35.50 2.44
CA ALA A 577 -14.55 36.71 2.64
C ALA A 577 -13.12 36.56 2.09
N ALA A 578 -12.49 35.40 2.27
CA ALA A 578 -11.10 35.18 1.90
C ALA A 578 -10.89 34.93 0.40
N ALA A 579 -11.80 34.22 -0.27
CA ALA A 579 -11.67 33.84 -1.69
C ALA A 579 -11.36 35.02 -2.65
N PRO A 580 -12.04 36.18 -2.58
CA PRO A 580 -11.69 37.34 -3.42
C PRO A 580 -10.43 38.10 -2.94
N ALA A 581 -10.02 37.89 -1.68
CA ALA A 581 -8.84 38.51 -1.08
C ALA A 581 -7.55 37.75 -1.37
N LEU A 582 -7.60 36.51 -1.88
CA LEU A 582 -6.43 35.73 -2.27
C LEU A 582 -5.56 36.51 -3.26
N ARG A 583 -4.26 36.61 -2.97
CA ARG A 583 -3.25 37.27 -3.80
C ARG A 583 -2.19 36.26 -4.16
N LEU A 584 -1.82 36.20 -5.42
CA LEU A 584 -0.71 35.38 -5.86
C LEU A 584 0.61 36.14 -5.68
N PRO A 585 1.73 35.43 -5.50
CA PRO A 585 3.04 36.06 -5.60
C PRO A 585 3.21 36.76 -6.94
N ALA A 586 3.85 37.93 -6.95
CA ALA A 586 3.94 38.79 -8.13
C ALA A 586 4.42 38.04 -9.39
N PHE A 587 5.47 37.20 -9.26
CA PHE A 587 6.04 36.43 -10.36
C PHE A 587 5.08 35.38 -10.96
N ALA A 588 4.15 34.85 -10.15
CA ALA A 588 3.15 33.89 -10.60
C ALA A 588 1.92 34.61 -11.20
N ALA A 589 1.61 35.81 -10.71
CA ALA A 589 0.45 36.59 -11.15
C ALA A 589 0.56 37.14 -12.59
N GLU A 590 1.77 37.21 -13.15
CA GLU A 590 2.04 37.70 -14.51
C GLU A 590 1.49 36.77 -15.60
N LEU A 591 1.37 35.48 -15.31
CA LEU A 591 0.86 34.47 -16.24
C LEU A 591 -0.66 34.59 -16.43
N GLU A 592 -1.12 34.74 -17.68
CA GLU A 592 -2.55 34.90 -17.99
C GLU A 592 -3.39 33.69 -17.57
N SER A 593 -2.88 32.48 -17.80
CA SER A 593 -3.50 31.22 -17.38
C SER A 593 -3.76 31.17 -15.87
N VAL A 594 -2.87 31.75 -15.06
CA VAL A 594 -2.98 31.82 -13.60
C VAL A 594 -4.15 32.70 -13.19
N ARG A 595 -4.30 33.88 -13.82
CA ARG A 595 -5.43 34.78 -13.54
C ARG A 595 -6.76 34.11 -13.88
N THR A 596 -6.85 33.45 -15.03
CA THR A 596 -8.06 32.71 -15.44
C THR A 596 -8.42 31.61 -14.44
N VAL A 597 -7.45 30.83 -13.97
CA VAL A 597 -7.68 29.76 -12.99
C VAL A 597 -8.15 30.33 -11.66
N ARG A 598 -7.48 31.38 -11.15
CA ARG A 598 -7.89 32.06 -9.92
C ARG A 598 -9.33 32.58 -10.02
N ASP A 599 -9.66 33.27 -11.11
CA ASP A 599 -11.00 33.86 -11.28
C ASP A 599 -12.08 32.77 -11.33
N LYS A 600 -11.82 31.67 -12.05
CA LYS A 600 -12.68 30.47 -12.04
C LYS A 600 -12.86 29.90 -10.64
N MET A 601 -11.78 29.78 -9.85
CA MET A 601 -11.86 29.31 -8.46
C MET A 601 -12.71 30.25 -7.61
N THR A 602 -12.45 31.56 -7.66
CA THR A 602 -13.18 32.55 -6.88
C THR A 602 -14.67 32.55 -7.20
N THR A 603 -15.06 32.53 -8.48
CA THR A 603 -16.47 32.44 -8.89
C THR A 603 -17.12 31.16 -8.38
N LEU A 604 -16.44 30.01 -8.58
CA LEU A 604 -16.95 28.71 -8.14
C LEU A 604 -17.17 28.65 -6.62
N ILE A 605 -16.21 29.16 -5.85
CA ILE A 605 -16.29 29.19 -4.39
C ILE A 605 -17.42 30.11 -3.95
N ALA A 606 -17.57 31.29 -4.55
CA ALA A 606 -18.64 32.23 -4.23
C ALA A 606 -20.03 31.61 -4.46
N ASP A 607 -20.24 30.95 -5.60
CA ASP A 607 -21.50 30.27 -5.92
C ASP A 607 -21.82 29.17 -4.89
N ARG A 608 -20.80 28.45 -4.43
CA ARG A 608 -20.95 27.40 -3.41
C ARG A 608 -21.24 27.94 -2.02
N CYS A 609 -20.56 29.02 -1.61
CA CYS A 609 -20.84 29.70 -0.35
C CYS A 609 -22.32 30.12 -0.29
N ALA A 610 -22.82 30.77 -1.34
CA ALA A 610 -24.22 31.16 -1.47
C ALA A 610 -25.19 29.95 -1.43
N GLY A 611 -24.74 28.78 -1.90
CA GLY A 611 -25.52 27.54 -1.85
C GLY A 611 -25.71 26.95 -0.44
N LEU A 612 -24.86 27.30 0.53
CA LEU A 612 -24.93 26.84 1.92
C LEU A 612 -25.33 27.91 2.93
N GLU A 613 -25.46 29.17 2.50
CA GLU A 613 -25.99 30.26 3.34
C GLU A 613 -27.39 29.95 3.88
N ILE A 614 -27.66 30.44 5.09
CA ILE A 614 -29.00 30.38 5.69
C ILE A 614 -29.86 31.36 4.90
N LYS A 615 -30.82 30.84 4.12
CA LYS A 615 -31.85 31.69 3.51
C LYS A 615 -32.75 32.24 4.63
N PRO A 616 -32.97 33.56 4.69
CA PRO A 616 -33.73 34.22 5.75
C PRO A 616 -35.19 33.77 5.82
#